data_AF-A0A258CN34-F1
#
_entry.id   AF-A0A258CN34-F1
#
_cell.length_a   1.000
_cell.length_b   1.000
_cell.length_c   1.000
_cell.angle_alpha   90.00
_cell.angle_beta   90.00
_cell.angle_gamma   90.00
#
_symmetry.space_group_name_H-M   'P 1'
#
loop_
_entity.id
_entity.type
_entity.pdbx_description
1 polymer ?
#
loop_
_entity_poly.entity_id
_entity_poly.type
_entity_poly.pdbx_seq_one_letter_code
_entity_poly.pdbx_strand_id
1 'polypeptide(L)'
;MSAWLAGRGGLPYETENYVLAITGATAQAWADDVRQDGDGDAPERPRRLSISDAAAQCLITVATIRVRRPQHSATEASFAPWGVQLAGNFSKARALASFQRAGARHSAIIGDVQPMVIGTRLRSRGTRAFYRVRLPAASRASASTLCGRIQARGGACVVLRS
;
A
#
# COMPACT_ATOMS: atom_id res chain seq x y z
N MET A 1 1.37 22.47 -0.28
CA MET A 1 -0.09 22.44 -0.51
C MET A 1 -0.45 23.01 -1.88
N SER A 2 0.10 24.18 -2.25
CA SER A 2 -0.04 24.80 -3.59
C SER A 2 0.33 23.90 -4.77
N ALA A 3 1.38 23.07 -4.64
CA ALA A 3 1.82 22.17 -5.70
C ALA A 3 0.77 21.06 -6.00
N TRP A 4 0.24 20.40 -4.95
CA TRP A 4 -0.82 19.39 -5.07
C TRP A 4 -2.13 19.99 -5.60
N LEU A 5 -2.52 21.18 -5.12
CA LEU A 5 -3.68 21.90 -5.65
C LEU A 5 -3.52 22.26 -7.13
N ALA A 6 -2.29 22.55 -7.57
CA ALA A 6 -1.98 22.81 -8.98
C ALA A 6 -1.79 21.53 -9.82
N GLY A 7 -2.08 20.35 -9.29
CA GLY A 7 -1.84 19.05 -9.95
C GLY A 7 -0.36 18.71 -10.16
N ARG A 8 0.55 19.51 -9.58
CA ARG A 8 2.00 19.37 -9.71
C ARG A 8 2.58 18.80 -8.42
N GLY A 9 2.55 17.48 -8.29
CA GLY A 9 3.12 16.74 -7.15
C GLY A 9 2.09 16.27 -6.11
N GLY A 10 2.58 15.55 -5.10
CA GLY A 10 1.74 14.93 -4.06
C GLY A 10 1.61 15.75 -2.77
N LEU A 11 0.73 15.32 -1.87
CA LEU A 11 0.69 15.84 -0.50
C LEU A 11 1.87 15.30 0.33
N PRO A 12 2.30 16.02 1.38
CA PRO A 12 3.21 15.44 2.36
C PRO A 12 2.65 14.14 2.95
N TYR A 13 3.55 13.19 3.19
CA TYR A 13 3.19 11.87 3.70
C TYR A 13 2.41 11.92 5.02
N GLU A 14 2.79 12.85 5.91
CA GLU A 14 2.12 13.07 7.19
C GLU A 14 0.66 13.45 6.97
N THR A 15 0.39 14.37 6.04
CA THR A 15 -0.97 14.79 5.66
C THR A 15 -1.76 13.66 5.04
N GLU A 16 -1.18 12.92 4.09
CA GLU A 16 -1.86 11.77 3.48
C GLU A 16 -2.25 10.71 4.51
N ASN A 17 -1.36 10.43 5.47
CA ASN A 17 -1.65 9.48 6.55
C ASN A 17 -2.69 10.02 7.53
N TYR A 18 -2.64 11.31 7.85
CA TYR A 18 -3.64 11.94 8.70
C TYR A 18 -5.04 11.80 8.07
N VAL A 19 -5.18 12.15 6.78
CA VAL A 19 -6.43 12.00 6.04
C VAL A 19 -6.91 10.55 6.07
N LEU A 20 -6.02 9.59 5.78
CA LEU A 20 -6.38 8.17 5.82
C LEU A 20 -6.79 7.70 7.23
N ALA A 21 -6.10 8.16 8.28
CA ALA A 21 -6.37 7.75 9.65
C ALA A 21 -7.70 8.29 10.18
N ILE A 22 -8.08 9.51 9.78
CA ILE A 22 -9.30 10.17 10.25
C ILE A 22 -10.52 9.77 9.40
N THR A 23 -10.34 9.70 8.08
CA THR A 23 -11.47 9.56 7.13
C THR A 23 -11.62 8.14 6.60
N GLY A 24 -10.60 7.30 6.72
CA GLY A 24 -10.57 5.96 6.11
C GLY A 24 -10.34 5.94 4.60
N ALA A 25 -10.31 7.09 3.93
CA ALA A 25 -10.01 7.23 2.50
C ALA A 25 -8.67 7.93 2.28
N THR A 26 -8.01 7.66 1.14
CA THR A 26 -6.78 8.39 0.79
C THR A 26 -7.12 9.80 0.30
N ALA A 27 -6.23 10.76 0.52
CA ALA A 27 -6.41 12.11 -0.01
C ALA A 27 -6.52 12.13 -1.55
N GLN A 28 -5.90 11.16 -2.23
CA GLN A 28 -6.02 11.01 -3.68
C GLN A 28 -7.41 10.51 -4.09
N ALA A 29 -7.98 9.53 -3.36
CA ALA A 29 -9.34 9.04 -3.62
C ALA A 29 -10.37 10.17 -3.53
N TRP A 30 -10.28 11.03 -2.53
CA TRP A 30 -11.15 12.22 -2.43
C TRP A 30 -10.95 13.19 -3.60
N ALA A 31 -9.70 13.41 -4.01
CA ALA A 31 -9.42 14.29 -5.15
C ALA A 31 -9.86 13.68 -6.49
N ASP A 32 -9.88 12.35 -6.59
CA ASP A 32 -10.40 11.62 -7.75
C ASP A 32 -11.93 11.66 -7.77
N ASP A 33 -12.60 11.45 -6.64
CA ASP A 33 -14.07 11.57 -6.49
C ASP A 33 -14.54 12.97 -6.92
N VAL A 34 -13.93 14.04 -6.39
CA VAL A 34 -14.25 15.44 -6.79
C VAL A 34 -14.00 15.69 -8.27
N ARG A 35 -12.98 15.07 -8.87
CA ARG A 35 -12.70 15.19 -10.31
C ARG A 35 -13.69 14.41 -11.18
N GLN A 36 -14.26 13.33 -10.66
CA GLN A 36 -15.27 12.52 -11.35
C GLN A 36 -16.67 13.12 -11.23
N ASP A 37 -16.98 13.74 -10.10
CA ASP A 37 -18.32 14.31 -9.81
C ASP A 37 -18.53 15.72 -10.40
N GLY A 38 -17.46 16.40 -10.85
CA GLY A 38 -17.54 17.80 -11.29
C GLY A 38 -17.93 18.72 -10.11
N ASP A 39 -18.17 20.02 -10.35
CA ASP A 39 -18.62 20.99 -9.34
C ASP A 39 -20.05 20.71 -8.79
N GLY A 40 -20.41 19.43 -8.58
CA GLY A 40 -21.74 18.95 -8.25
C GLY A 40 -21.85 18.50 -6.80
N ASP A 41 -22.39 19.41 -5.98
CA ASP A 41 -23.03 19.24 -4.67
C ASP A 41 -22.25 18.52 -3.55
N ALA A 42 -22.30 19.10 -2.35
CA ALA A 42 -21.77 18.44 -1.16
C ALA A 42 -22.59 17.15 -0.93
N PRO A 43 -21.95 16.03 -0.52
CA PRO A 43 -22.70 14.81 -0.23
C PRO A 43 -23.81 15.12 0.77
N GLU A 44 -25.06 14.85 0.35
CA GLU A 44 -26.26 15.17 1.10
C GLU A 44 -26.10 14.67 2.55
N ARG A 45 -26.30 15.58 3.53
CA ARG A 45 -26.17 15.20 4.95
C ARG A 45 -27.09 14.02 5.20
N PRO A 46 -26.57 12.88 5.71
CA PRO A 46 -27.39 11.70 5.87
C PRO A 46 -28.57 12.03 6.79
N ARG A 47 -29.78 11.81 6.28
CA ARG A 47 -31.02 11.97 7.04
C ARG A 47 -30.91 11.15 8.33
N ARG A 48 -31.24 11.75 9.48
CA ARG A 48 -31.26 11.00 10.75
C ARG A 48 -32.26 9.84 10.61
N LEU A 49 -31.73 8.62 10.58
CA LEU A 49 -32.53 7.40 10.55
C LEU A 49 -33.22 7.19 11.90
N SER A 50 -34.38 6.53 11.88
CA SER A 50 -34.98 5.99 13.09
C SER A 50 -34.08 4.88 13.67
N ILE A 51 -34.21 4.55 14.96
CA ILE A 51 -33.32 3.60 15.63
C ILE A 51 -33.36 2.20 14.97
N SER A 52 -34.53 1.77 14.51
CA SER A 52 -34.72 0.50 13.79
C SER A 52 -34.07 0.51 12.41
N ASP A 53 -34.20 1.61 11.67
CA ASP A 53 -33.59 1.76 10.35
C ASP A 53 -32.07 1.88 10.46
N ALA A 54 -31.58 2.53 11.52
CA ALA A 54 -30.16 2.65 11.81
C ALA A 54 -29.50 1.28 12.09
N ALA A 55 -30.21 0.36 12.76
CA ALA A 55 -29.68 -0.98 13.03
C ALA A 55 -29.58 -1.82 11.74
N ALA A 56 -30.61 -1.79 10.89
CA ALA A 56 -30.60 -2.47 9.58
C ALA A 56 -29.53 -1.86 8.66
N GLN A 57 -29.42 -0.54 8.61
CA GLN A 57 -28.42 0.16 7.81
C GLN A 57 -27.00 -0.07 8.34
N CYS A 58 -26.82 -0.20 9.66
CA CYS A 58 -25.54 -0.54 10.28
C CYS A 58 -25.07 -1.93 9.82
N LEU A 59 -25.95 -2.93 9.81
CA LEU A 59 -25.61 -4.27 9.32
C LEU A 59 -25.19 -4.25 7.84
N ILE A 60 -25.93 -3.55 6.99
CA ILE A 60 -25.60 -3.40 5.56
C ILE A 60 -24.27 -2.64 5.37
N THR A 61 -24.04 -1.59 6.15
CA THR A 61 -22.81 -0.77 6.08
C THR A 61 -21.59 -1.57 6.56
N VAL A 62 -21.72 -2.33 7.64
CA VAL A 62 -20.65 -3.22 8.14
C VAL A 62 -20.36 -4.32 7.12
N ALA A 63 -21.39 -4.91 6.52
CA ALA A 63 -21.22 -5.93 5.48
C ALA A 63 -20.50 -5.37 4.24
N THR A 64 -20.92 -4.20 3.74
CA THR A 64 -20.29 -3.54 2.58
C THR A 64 -18.86 -3.10 2.87
N ILE A 65 -18.55 -2.58 4.06
CA ILE A 65 -17.17 -2.26 4.46
C ILE A 65 -16.32 -3.52 4.53
N ARG A 66 -16.85 -4.64 5.08
CA ARG A 66 -16.11 -5.92 5.11
C ARG A 66 -15.78 -6.44 3.72
N VAL A 67 -16.66 -6.22 2.74
CA VAL A 67 -16.45 -6.64 1.34
C VAL A 67 -15.53 -5.69 0.58
N ARG A 68 -15.67 -4.37 0.76
CA ARG A 68 -14.87 -3.36 0.06
C ARG A 68 -13.47 -3.17 0.61
N ARG A 69 -13.20 -3.55 1.87
CA ARG A 69 -11.84 -3.52 2.38
C ARG A 69 -11.05 -4.50 1.53
N PRO A 70 -10.07 -4.05 0.71
CA PRO A 70 -9.19 -4.99 0.07
C PRO A 70 -8.62 -5.80 1.21
N GLN A 71 -8.87 -7.11 1.18
CA GLN A 71 -8.06 -8.03 1.94
C GLN A 71 -6.64 -7.77 1.44
N HIS A 72 -5.92 -6.86 2.11
CA HIS A 72 -4.47 -6.73 2.00
C HIS A 72 -3.79 -7.97 2.60
N SER A 73 -4.49 -9.10 2.64
CA SER A 73 -3.97 -10.42 2.31
C SER A 73 -3.33 -10.36 0.91
N ALA A 74 -2.25 -9.59 0.76
CA ALA A 74 -1.15 -10.16 0.01
C ALA A 74 -0.87 -11.46 0.76
N THR A 75 -1.38 -12.58 0.28
CA THR A 75 -1.08 -13.92 0.81
C THR A 75 0.43 -13.95 0.96
N GLU A 76 0.96 -13.83 2.17
CA GLU A 76 2.40 -13.64 2.35
C GLU A 76 3.06 -14.94 1.90
N ALA A 77 4.02 -14.86 0.98
CA ALA A 77 4.70 -16.06 0.53
C ALA A 77 5.43 -16.72 1.70
N SER A 78 5.55 -18.05 1.67
CA SER A 78 6.39 -18.80 2.60
C SER A 78 7.78 -18.16 2.68
N PHE A 79 8.25 -17.95 3.91
CA PHE A 79 9.54 -17.31 4.14
C PHE A 79 10.68 -18.15 3.55
N ALA A 80 11.42 -17.57 2.60
CA ALA A 80 12.63 -18.13 2.03
C ALA A 80 13.87 -17.56 2.75
N PRO A 81 14.98 -18.33 2.86
CA PRO A 81 16.16 -17.94 3.63
C PRO A 81 16.89 -16.71 3.07
N TRP A 82 16.69 -16.40 1.79
CA TRP A 82 17.17 -15.19 1.14
C TRP A 82 16.00 -14.43 0.50
N GLY A 83 16.20 -13.14 0.27
CA GLY A 83 15.25 -12.36 -0.50
C GLY A 83 15.85 -11.13 -1.16
N VAL A 84 15.24 -10.74 -2.27
CA VAL A 84 15.56 -9.50 -3.00
C VAL A 84 14.61 -8.42 -2.51
N GLN A 85 15.12 -7.49 -1.71
CA GLN A 85 14.33 -6.39 -1.16
C GLN A 85 14.16 -5.30 -2.22
N LEU A 86 12.91 -5.02 -2.57
CA LEU A 86 12.52 -4.01 -3.58
C LEU A 86 11.85 -2.79 -2.96
N ALA A 87 11.25 -2.94 -1.79
CA ALA A 87 10.59 -1.84 -1.10
C ALA A 87 10.76 -1.94 0.42
N GLY A 88 10.76 -0.78 1.08
CA GLY A 88 10.71 -0.69 2.53
C GLY A 88 10.05 0.62 2.97
N ASN A 89 9.22 0.56 4.00
CA ASN A 89 8.54 1.73 4.55
C ASN A 89 8.06 1.49 5.99
N PHE A 90 7.86 2.56 6.77
CA PHE A 90 7.23 2.48 8.09
C PHE A 90 5.71 2.23 8.05
N SER A 91 5.08 2.35 6.87
CA SER A 91 3.70 1.93 6.61
C SER A 91 3.68 0.66 5.76
N LYS A 92 3.00 -0.39 6.25
CA LYS A 92 2.84 -1.68 5.53
C LYS A 92 2.21 -1.47 4.15
N ALA A 93 1.12 -0.70 4.10
CA ALA A 93 0.38 -0.44 2.86
C ALA A 93 1.26 0.24 1.80
N ARG A 94 2.10 1.19 2.19
CA ARG A 94 3.00 1.88 1.25
C ARG A 94 4.18 1.04 0.83
N ALA A 95 4.69 0.20 1.73
CA ALA A 95 5.71 -0.78 1.35
C ALA A 95 5.18 -1.73 0.26
N LEU A 96 3.93 -2.20 0.41
CA LEU A 96 3.25 -3.02 -0.59
C LEU A 96 2.97 -2.26 -1.90
N ALA A 97 2.44 -1.03 -1.84
CA ALA A 97 2.18 -0.24 -3.03
C ALA A 97 3.47 0.09 -3.81
N SER A 98 4.58 0.41 -3.11
CA SER A 98 5.89 0.59 -3.74
C SER A 98 6.40 -0.69 -4.38
N PHE A 99 6.20 -1.84 -3.73
CA PHE A 99 6.53 -3.14 -4.30
C PHE A 99 5.71 -3.43 -5.56
N GLN A 100 4.39 -3.21 -5.54
CA GLN A 100 3.50 -3.41 -6.69
C GLN A 100 3.92 -2.54 -7.88
N ARG A 101 4.26 -1.26 -7.66
CA ARG A 101 4.78 -0.39 -8.72
C ARG A 101 6.11 -0.89 -9.30
N ALA A 102 7.02 -1.40 -8.46
CA ALA A 102 8.27 -1.99 -8.92
C ALA A 102 8.03 -3.31 -9.67
N GLY A 103 7.12 -4.15 -9.17
CA GLY A 103 6.66 -5.39 -9.80
C GLY A 103 6.09 -5.13 -11.18
N ALA A 104 5.21 -4.14 -11.33
CA ALA A 104 4.63 -3.77 -12.62
C ALA A 104 5.68 -3.32 -13.65
N ARG A 105 6.67 -2.51 -13.24
CA ARG A 105 7.74 -2.06 -14.14
C ARG A 105 8.69 -3.17 -14.58
N HIS A 106 8.86 -4.20 -13.75
CA HIS A 106 9.78 -5.31 -13.99
C HIS A 106 9.05 -6.66 -14.09
N SER A 107 7.79 -6.65 -14.54
CA SER A 107 6.91 -7.82 -14.58
C SER A 107 7.49 -8.96 -15.43
N ALA A 108 8.18 -8.63 -16.53
CA ALA A 108 8.88 -9.60 -17.38
C ALA A 108 10.04 -10.32 -16.67
N ILE A 109 10.55 -9.79 -15.56
CA ILE A 109 11.64 -10.39 -14.77
C ILE A 109 11.10 -11.09 -13.53
N ILE A 110 10.19 -10.41 -12.82
CA ILE A 110 9.68 -10.83 -11.51
C ILE A 110 8.56 -11.86 -11.66
N GLY A 111 7.78 -11.80 -12.74
CA GLY A 111 6.59 -12.63 -12.93
C GLY A 111 5.52 -12.36 -11.87
N ASP A 112 4.71 -13.38 -11.59
CA ASP A 112 3.64 -13.33 -10.58
C ASP A 112 4.11 -13.84 -9.20
N VAL A 113 5.34 -13.47 -8.82
CA VAL A 113 5.93 -13.94 -7.57
C VAL A 113 5.35 -13.18 -6.39
N GLN A 114 4.76 -13.95 -5.48
CA GLN A 114 4.21 -13.45 -4.24
C GLN A 114 5.33 -12.93 -3.30
N PRO A 115 5.22 -11.72 -2.74
CA PRO A 115 6.24 -11.18 -1.86
C PRO A 115 6.20 -11.73 -0.44
N MET A 116 7.36 -11.73 0.21
CA MET A 116 7.51 -11.81 1.67
C MET A 116 7.47 -10.41 2.28
N VAL A 117 6.67 -10.23 3.34
CA VAL A 117 6.55 -8.94 4.04
C VAL A 117 7.11 -9.07 5.46
N ILE A 118 8.23 -8.40 5.72
CA ILE A 118 8.98 -8.50 6.97
C ILE A 118 8.84 -7.21 7.76
N GLY A 119 7.98 -7.22 8.79
CA GLY A 119 7.84 -6.10 9.74
C GLY A 119 8.79 -6.27 10.93
N THR A 120 9.71 -5.33 11.14
CA THR A 120 10.62 -5.37 12.29
C THR A 120 10.68 -4.02 12.98
N ARG A 121 10.59 -4.01 14.32
CA ARG A 121 10.87 -2.80 15.11
C ARG A 121 12.38 -2.65 15.28
N LEU A 122 12.97 -1.75 14.51
CA LEU A 122 14.39 -1.41 14.67
C LEU A 122 14.48 -0.30 15.70
N ARG A 123 14.86 -0.63 16.94
CA ARG A 123 14.99 0.32 18.06
C ARG A 123 15.91 1.50 17.71
N SER A 124 16.90 1.30 16.85
CA SER A 124 17.78 2.36 16.32
C SER A 124 17.12 3.31 15.33
N ARG A 125 15.92 2.99 14.84
CA ARG A 125 15.14 3.77 13.86
C ARG A 125 13.76 4.17 14.40
N GLY A 126 13.67 4.35 15.72
CA GLY A 126 12.47 4.76 16.43
C GLY A 126 11.59 3.59 16.90
N THR A 127 10.37 3.91 17.32
CA THR A 127 9.44 2.96 17.95
C THR A 127 8.53 2.25 16.93
N ARG A 128 8.46 2.78 15.70
CA ARG A 128 7.59 2.28 14.63
C ARG A 128 8.18 1.04 13.98
N ALA A 129 7.31 0.11 13.56
CA ALA A 129 7.73 -1.02 12.75
C ALA A 129 8.18 -0.54 11.36
N PHE A 130 9.28 -1.10 10.86
CA PHE A 130 9.75 -0.90 9.50
C PHE A 130 9.43 -2.17 8.69
N TYR A 131 8.58 -2.03 7.68
CA TYR A 131 8.15 -3.10 6.80
C TYR A 131 9.06 -3.17 5.58
N ARG A 132 9.58 -4.35 5.29
CA ARG A 132 10.43 -4.65 4.13
C ARG A 132 9.72 -5.66 3.27
N VAL A 133 9.65 -5.41 1.97
CA VAL A 133 8.99 -6.31 1.02
C VAL A 133 10.04 -6.92 0.10
N ARG A 134 10.08 -8.25 0.06
CA ARG A 134 11.12 -9.02 -0.62
C ARG A 134 10.53 -10.06 -1.55
N LEU A 135 11.19 -10.30 -2.68
CA LEU A 135 10.97 -11.52 -3.46
C LEU A 135 11.68 -12.70 -2.78
N PRO A 136 11.01 -13.84 -2.55
CA PRO A 136 11.62 -15.02 -1.95
C PRO A 136 12.69 -15.63 -2.87
N ALA A 137 13.79 -16.10 -2.27
CA ALA A 137 14.84 -16.82 -2.97
C ALA A 137 15.45 -17.92 -2.07
N ALA A 138 15.68 -19.10 -2.65
CA ALA A 138 16.24 -20.23 -1.91
C ALA A 138 17.73 -20.05 -1.54
N SER A 139 18.48 -19.24 -2.30
CA SER A 139 19.92 -19.05 -2.07
C SER A 139 20.35 -17.60 -2.36
N ARG A 140 21.53 -17.22 -1.84
CA ARG A 140 22.14 -15.93 -2.15
C ARG A 140 22.38 -15.78 -3.65
N ALA A 141 22.84 -16.84 -4.30
CA ALA A 141 23.16 -16.82 -5.73
C ALA A 141 21.92 -16.55 -6.58
N SER A 142 20.80 -17.24 -6.32
CA SER A 142 19.56 -17.00 -7.07
C SER A 142 18.99 -15.60 -6.82
N ALA A 143 19.08 -15.10 -5.58
CA ALA A 143 18.71 -13.73 -5.24
C ALA A 143 19.58 -12.69 -5.96
N SER A 144 20.90 -12.90 -6.01
CA SER A 144 21.84 -12.02 -6.73
C SER A 144 21.58 -11.99 -8.21
N THR A 145 21.35 -13.14 -8.85
CA THR A 145 21.00 -13.21 -10.28
C THR A 145 19.71 -12.44 -10.57
N LEU A 146 18.68 -12.63 -9.75
CA LEU A 146 17.41 -11.90 -9.89
C LEU A 146 17.60 -10.38 -9.71
N CYS A 147 18.32 -9.97 -8.66
CA CYS A 147 18.59 -8.56 -8.41
C CYS A 147 19.42 -7.92 -9.54
N GLY A 148 20.42 -8.64 -10.08
CA GLY A 148 21.19 -8.19 -11.24
C GLY A 148 20.33 -7.96 -12.48
N ARG A 149 19.38 -8.86 -12.77
CA ARG A 149 18.42 -8.67 -13.88
C ARG A 149 17.54 -7.44 -13.69
N ILE A 150 17.11 -7.16 -12.46
CA ILE A 150 16.31 -5.97 -12.13
C ILE A 150 17.15 -4.70 -12.31
N GLN A 151 18.38 -4.69 -11.81
CA GLN A 151 19.32 -3.56 -11.96
C GLN A 151 19.66 -3.28 -13.41
N ALA A 152 19.86 -4.32 -14.24
CA ALA A 152 20.12 -4.18 -15.67
C ALA A 152 18.97 -3.51 -16.44
N ARG A 153 17.74 -3.52 -15.89
CA ARG A 153 16.57 -2.80 -16.43
C ARG A 153 16.29 -1.49 -15.68
N GLY A 154 17.28 -0.93 -14.97
CA GLY A 154 17.17 0.32 -14.23
C GLY A 154 16.41 0.23 -12.90
N GLY A 155 16.15 -0.98 -12.41
CA GLY A 155 15.51 -1.18 -11.11
C GLY A 155 16.50 -1.10 -9.94
N ALA A 156 15.98 -0.81 -8.74
CA ALA A 156 16.77 -0.82 -7.51
C ALA A 156 16.40 -2.01 -6.64
N CYS A 157 17.40 -2.75 -6.16
CA CYS A 157 17.21 -3.88 -5.27
C CYS A 157 18.45 -4.14 -4.42
N VAL A 158 18.25 -4.86 -3.31
CA VAL A 158 19.34 -5.36 -2.46
C VAL A 158 19.06 -6.79 -2.02
N VAL A 159 20.10 -7.63 -2.05
CA VAL A 159 20.02 -9.04 -1.60
C VAL A 159 20.30 -9.12 -0.11
N LEU A 160 19.38 -9.71 0.65
CA LEU A 160 19.49 -9.85 2.09
C LEU A 160 19.11 -11.26 2.53
N ARG A 161 19.70 -11.69 3.64
CA ARG A 161 19.22 -12.85 4.38
C ARG A 161 17.89 -12.50 5.06
N SER A 162 16.94 -13.42 5.02
CA SER A 162 15.61 -13.27 5.63
C SER A 162 15.60 -13.57 7.11
#